data_AF-A0A354WYJ6-F1
#
_entry.id   AF-A0A354WYJ6-F1
#
_cell.length_a   1.000
_cell.length_b   1.000
_cell.length_c   1.000
_cell.angle_alpha   90.00
_cell.angle_beta   90.00
_cell.angle_gamma   90.00
#
_symmetry.space_group_name_H-M   'P 1'
#
loop_
_entity.id
_entity.type
_entity.pdbx_description
1 polymer ?
#
loop_
_entity_poly.entity_id
_entity_poly.type
_entity_poly.pdbx_seq_one_letter_code
_entity_poly.pdbx_strand_id
1 'polypeptide(L)'
;QHVANDISITPLAIPMLCGPGAIANGIVLMEDADSWLKKALLIGIIALVFFITFVILKTSTRLVRFMGETGNNVMMRLMGLILMVIAVECFVSGAQPILVDIIKQGIG
;
A
#
# COMPACT_ATOMS: atom_id res chain seq x y z
N GLN A 1 -7.02 7.22 -32.53
CA GLN A 1 -6.01 6.18 -32.25
C GLN A 1 -5.18 6.61 -31.04
N HIS A 2 -5.74 6.65 -29.82
CA HIS A 2 -5.08 7.04 -28.55
C HIS A 2 -5.91 6.54 -27.35
N VAL A 3 -5.96 5.24 -27.08
CA VAL A 3 -6.74 4.66 -25.95
C VAL A 3 -5.93 3.61 -25.16
N ALA A 4 -4.61 3.82 -24.99
CA ALA A 4 -3.74 2.88 -24.28
C ALA A 4 -2.99 3.48 -23.08
N ASN A 5 -3.19 4.75 -22.72
CA ASN A 5 -2.41 5.40 -21.65
C ASN A 5 -3.09 5.43 -20.26
N ASP A 6 -4.38 5.12 -20.13
CA ASP A 6 -5.08 5.24 -18.85
C ASP A 6 -5.27 3.91 -18.09
N ILE A 7 -5.10 2.77 -18.76
CA ILE A 7 -5.38 1.45 -18.16
C ILE A 7 -4.29 1.03 -17.16
N SER A 8 -3.09 1.62 -17.18
CA SER A 8 -2.03 1.31 -16.19
C SER A 8 -2.12 2.13 -14.90
N ILE A 9 -2.90 3.22 -14.89
CA ILE A 9 -3.04 4.09 -13.71
C ILE A 9 -4.00 3.44 -12.69
N THR A 10 -5.09 2.86 -13.17
CA THR A 10 -6.10 2.17 -12.36
C THR A 10 -5.59 0.96 -11.56
N PRO A 11 -4.80 0.02 -12.14
CA PRO A 11 -4.24 -1.09 -11.39
C PRO A 11 -3.11 -0.64 -10.46
N LEU A 12 -2.51 0.54 -10.68
CA LEU A 12 -1.48 1.09 -9.78
C LEU A 12 -2.07 1.86 -8.60
N ALA A 13 -3.24 2.47 -8.76
CA ALA A 13 -3.92 3.15 -7.67
C ALA A 13 -4.21 2.20 -6.49
N ILE A 14 -4.55 0.94 -6.78
CA ILE A 14 -4.81 -0.08 -5.76
C ILE A 14 -3.59 -0.35 -4.86
N PRO A 15 -2.41 -0.76 -5.39
CA PRO A 15 -1.24 -1.00 -4.57
C PRO A 15 -0.65 0.29 -3.95
N MET A 16 -0.94 1.47 -4.52
CA MET A 16 -0.58 2.75 -3.87
C MET A 16 -1.47 3.08 -2.65
N LEU A 17 -2.74 2.70 -2.67
CA LEU A 17 -3.69 2.98 -1.58
C LEU A 17 -3.63 1.93 -0.46
N CYS A 18 -3.57 0.65 -0.83
CA CYS A 18 -3.45 -0.47 0.09
C CYS A 18 -2.34 -1.38 -0.42
N GLY A 19 -1.11 -1.11 0.03
CA GLY A 19 0.04 -1.94 -0.33
C GLY A 19 -0.15 -3.40 0.12
N PRO A 20 0.37 -4.38 -0.63
CA PRO A 20 0.21 -5.80 -0.33
C PRO A 20 0.77 -6.18 1.05
N GLY A 21 1.86 -5.54 1.50
CA GLY A 21 2.40 -5.74 2.85
C GLY A 21 1.48 -5.21 3.95
N ALA A 22 0.82 -4.08 3.74
CA ALA A 22 -0.14 -3.53 4.70
C ALA A 22 -1.39 -4.42 4.83
N ILE A 23 -1.85 -5.02 3.73
CA ILE A 23 -2.96 -5.98 3.73
C ILE A 23 -2.56 -7.24 4.52
N ALA A 24 -1.40 -7.83 4.20
CA ALA A 24 -0.90 -9.02 4.90
C ALA A 24 -0.74 -8.77 6.40
N ASN A 25 -0.13 -7.64 6.78
CA ASN A 25 0.03 -7.28 8.18
C ASN A 25 -1.31 -7.05 8.88
N GLY A 26 -2.29 -6.44 8.21
CA GLY A 26 -3.64 -6.28 8.73
C GLY A 26 -4.34 -7.61 9.01
N ILE A 27 -4.19 -8.60 8.13
CA ILE A 27 -4.71 -9.97 8.33
C ILE A 27 -4.03 -10.63 9.54
N VAL A 28 -2.70 -10.58 9.60
CA VAL A 28 -1.93 -11.15 10.73
C VAL A 28 -2.30 -10.48 12.06
N LEU A 29 -2.42 -9.15 12.10
CA LEU A 29 -2.84 -8.44 13.32
C LEU A 29 -4.28 -8.78 13.73
N MET A 30 -5.14 -9.11 12.77
CA MET A 30 -6.51 -9.53 13.05
C MET A 30 -6.60 -10.97 13.55
N GLU A 31 -5.69 -11.84 13.09
CA GLU A 31 -5.51 -13.21 13.58
C GLU A 31 -4.90 -13.24 14.98
N ASP A 32 -3.89 -12.41 15.25
CA ASP A 32 -3.19 -12.30 16.54
C ASP A 32 -3.99 -11.53 17.63
N ALA A 33 -5.14 -10.97 17.25
CA ALA A 33 -6.04 -10.25 18.15
C ALA A 33 -6.96 -11.21 18.93
N ASP A 34 -6.39 -11.96 19.88
CA ASP A 34 -7.12 -12.94 20.73
C ASP A 34 -8.12 -12.30 21.72
N SER A 35 -7.97 -11.00 22.02
CA SER A 35 -8.82 -10.26 22.97
C SER A 35 -9.76 -9.24 22.30
N TRP A 36 -11.01 -9.19 22.77
CA TRP A 36 -12.02 -8.20 22.35
C TRP A 36 -11.53 -6.75 22.41
N LEU A 37 -10.68 -6.42 23.38
CA LEU A 37 -10.08 -5.09 23.53
C LEU A 37 -9.11 -4.75 22.38
N LYS A 38 -8.27 -5.71 21.95
CA LYS A 38 -7.34 -5.53 20.83
C LYS A 38 -8.08 -5.36 19.50
N LYS A 39 -9.16 -6.13 19.30
CA LYS A 39 -10.02 -5.98 18.11
C LYS A 39 -10.68 -4.61 18.04
N ALA A 40 -11.20 -4.09 19.16
CA ALA A 40 -11.79 -2.76 19.21
C ALA A 40 -10.77 -1.64 18.88
N LEU A 41 -9.54 -1.77 19.39
CA LEU A 41 -8.46 -0.83 19.12
C LEU A 41 -8.01 -0.89 17.65
N LEU A 42 -7.89 -2.08 17.07
CA LEU A 42 -7.60 -2.28 15.64
C LEU A 42 -8.65 -1.59 14.74
N ILE A 43 -9.94 -1.83 15.01
CA ILE A 43 -11.04 -1.22 14.27
C ILE A 43 -11.02 0.30 14.43
N GLY A 44 -10.70 0.82 15.62
CA GLY A 44 -10.55 2.25 15.86
C GLY A 44 -9.44 2.89 15.01
N ILE A 45 -8.29 2.22 14.88
CA ILE A 45 -7.18 2.68 14.02
C ILE A 45 -7.58 2.65 12.55
N ILE A 46 -8.23 1.57 12.09
CA ILE A 46 -8.71 1.45 10.71
C ILE A 46 -9.70 2.59 10.39
N ALA A 47 -10.66 2.85 11.29
CA ALA A 47 -11.62 3.94 11.15
C ALA A 47 -10.94 5.32 11.10
N LEU A 48 -9.92 5.55 11.92
CA LEU A 48 -9.13 6.78 11.92
C LEU A 48 -8.39 6.97 10.59
N VAL A 49 -7.75 5.91 10.06
CA VAL A 49 -7.06 5.96 8.77
C VAL A 49 -8.05 6.27 7.65
N PHE A 50 -9.22 5.62 7.63
CA PHE A 50 -10.27 5.93 6.65
C PHE A 50 -10.75 7.39 6.75
N PHE A 51 -10.90 7.92 7.96
CA PHE A 51 -11.30 9.30 8.17
C PHE A 51 -10.25 10.29 7.63
N ILE A 52 -8.96 10.04 7.89
CA ILE A 52 -7.86 10.84 7.35
C ILE A 52 -7.83 10.76 5.82
N THR A 53 -7.91 9.55 5.26
CA THR A 53 -7.96 9.34 3.80
C THR A 53 -9.13 10.08 3.16
N PHE A 54 -10.30 10.07 3.79
CA PHE A 54 -11.47 10.83 3.32
C PHE A 54 -11.21 12.34 3.26
N VAL A 55 -10.57 12.91 4.29
CA VAL A 55 -10.19 14.34 4.31
C VAL A 55 -9.16 14.66 3.22
N ILE A 56 -8.20 13.76 2.99
CA ILE A 56 -7.19 13.90 1.93
C ILE A 56 -7.87 13.89 0.56
N LEU A 57 -8.73 12.90 0.28
CA LEU A 57 -9.45 12.80 -0.99
C LEU A 57 -10.36 14.01 -1.24
N LYS A 58 -11.00 14.54 -0.19
CA LYS A 58 -11.80 15.76 -0.27
C LYS A 58 -10.96 17.00 -0.64
N THR A 59 -9.71 17.05 -0.18
CA THR A 59 -8.77 18.16 -0.47
C THR A 59 -8.06 17.97 -1.82
N SER A 60 -7.92 16.72 -2.28
CA SER A 60 -7.20 16.32 -3.49
C SER A 60 -7.70 17.03 -4.76
N THR A 61 -8.99 17.37 -4.84
CA THR A 61 -9.58 18.08 -5.99
C THR A 61 -8.96 19.47 -6.21
N ARG A 62 -8.42 20.12 -5.17
CA ARG A 62 -7.61 21.36 -5.34
C ARG A 62 -6.16 21.08 -5.71
N LEU A 63 -5.59 19.98 -5.23
CA LEU A 63 -4.18 19.65 -5.41
C LEU A 63 -3.85 19.35 -6.89
N VAL A 64 -4.76 18.67 -7.59
CA VAL A 64 -4.60 18.34 -9.02
C VAL A 64 -4.44 19.60 -9.89
N ARG A 65 -5.12 20.70 -9.55
CA ARG A 65 -5.01 21.97 -10.28
C ARG A 65 -3.66 22.67 -10.09
N PHE A 66 -2.92 22.35 -9.03
CA PHE A 66 -1.63 22.98 -8.72
C PHE A 66 -0.45 22.26 -9.39
N MET A 67 -0.63 21.02 -9.84
CA MET A 67 0.48 20.18 -10.34
C MET A 67 1.06 20.64 -11.68
N GLY A 68 0.32 21.37 -12.51
CA GLY A 68 0.82 21.92 -13.78
C GLY A 68 1.43 20.87 -14.71
N GLU A 69 2.12 21.33 -15.77
CA GLU A 69 2.68 20.45 -16.80
C GLU A 69 3.96 19.74 -16.33
N THR A 70 4.82 20.45 -15.57
CA THR A 70 6.04 19.89 -14.99
C THR A 70 5.75 18.84 -13.92
N GLY A 71 4.76 19.07 -13.05
CA GLY A 71 4.41 18.12 -12.00
C GLY A 71 3.83 16.83 -12.57
N ASN A 72 3.06 16.91 -13.66
CA ASN A 72 2.56 15.71 -14.34
C ASN A 72 3.69 14.84 -14.90
N ASN A 73 4.72 15.45 -15.49
CA ASN A 73 5.87 14.71 -16.02
C ASN A 73 6.70 14.02 -14.91
N VAL A 74 6.85 14.68 -13.75
CA VAL A 74 7.47 14.07 -12.57
C VAL A 74 6.61 12.92 -12.05
N MET A 75 5.28 13.08 -12.01
CA MET A 75 4.37 12.08 -11.48
C MET A 75 4.39 10.78 -12.29
N MET A 76 4.45 10.86 -13.62
CA MET A 76 4.63 9.69 -14.49
C MET A 76 5.93 8.92 -14.19
N ARG A 77 7.03 9.62 -13.87
CA ARG A 77 8.29 8.96 -13.45
C ARG A 77 8.14 8.28 -12.09
N LEU A 78 7.46 8.93 -11.15
CA LEU A 78 7.23 8.39 -9.82
C LEU A 78 6.37 7.12 -9.85
N MET A 79 5.35 7.05 -10.71
CA MET A 79 4.54 5.83 -10.88
C MET A 79 5.40 4.62 -11.24
N GLY A 80 6.38 4.77 -12.12
CA GLY A 80 7.32 3.71 -12.48
C GLY A 80 8.28 3.32 -11.34
N LEU A 81 8.76 4.30 -10.56
CA LEU A 81 9.61 4.04 -9.39
C LEU A 81 8.85 3.31 -8.28
N ILE A 82 7.60 3.72 -8.02
CA ILE A 82 6.74 3.09 -7.02
C ILE A 82 6.41 1.66 -7.42
N LEU A 83 6.15 1.37 -8.71
CA LEU A 83 6.03 0.00 -9.22
C LEU A 83 7.24 -0.87 -8.89
N MET A 84 8.45 -0.36 -9.14
CA MET A 84 9.68 -1.08 -8.78
C MET A 84 9.76 -1.36 -7.28
N VAL A 85 9.45 -0.37 -6.44
CA VAL A 85 9.45 -0.53 -4.98
C VAL A 85 8.43 -1.58 -4.54
N ILE A 86 7.20 -1.52 -5.04
CA ILE A 86 6.15 -2.49 -4.72
C ILE A 86 6.58 -3.91 -5.15
N ALA A 87 7.26 -4.06 -6.29
CA ALA A 87 7.76 -5.35 -6.74
C ALA A 87 8.81 -5.93 -5.77
N VAL A 88 9.75 -5.10 -5.30
CA VAL A 88 10.74 -5.50 -4.29
C VAL A 88 10.07 -5.79 -2.95
N GLU A 89 9.11 -4.97 -2.53
CA GLU A 89 8.34 -5.17 -1.30
C GLU A 89 7.63 -6.53 -1.28
N CYS A 90 6.94 -6.89 -2.36
CA CYS A 90 6.32 -8.20 -2.52
C CYS A 90 7.34 -9.35 -2.43
N PHE A 91 8.48 -9.20 -3.11
CA PHE A 91 9.53 -10.21 -3.11
C PHE A 91 10.11 -10.44 -1.72
N VAL A 92 10.47 -9.35 -1.02
CA VAL A 92 11.04 -9.42 0.34
C VAL A 92 10.01 -9.95 1.32
N SER A 93 8.77 -9.47 1.27
CA SER A 93 7.68 -9.91 2.17
C SER A 93 7.40 -11.42 2.03
N GLY A 94 7.50 -11.97 0.82
CA GLY A 94 7.37 -13.40 0.58
C GLY A 94 8.61 -14.22 0.94
N ALA A 95 9.82 -13.71 0.66
CA ALA A 95 11.07 -14.44 0.89
C ALA A 95 11.51 -14.45 2.37
N GLN A 96 11.20 -13.40 3.13
CA GLN A 96 11.60 -13.26 4.54
C GLN A 96 11.15 -14.45 5.42
N PRO A 97 9.85 -14.86 5.47
CA PRO A 97 9.43 -15.96 6.34
C PRO A 97 10.13 -17.27 5.98
N ILE A 98 10.27 -17.58 4.69
CA ILE A 98 10.91 -18.81 4.20
C ILE A 98 12.38 -18.86 4.63
N LEU A 99 13.10 -17.76 4.45
CA LEU A 99 14.53 -17.69 4.83
C LEU A 99 14.71 -17.84 6.35
N VAL A 100 13.84 -17.22 7.14
CA VAL A 100 13.86 -17.33 8.61
C VAL A 100 13.58 -18.76 9.06
N ASP A 101 12.62 -19.45 8.42
CA ASP A 101 12.26 -20.82 8.76
C ASP A 101 13.41 -21.81 8.48
N ILE A 102 14.08 -21.68 7.33
CA ILE A 102 15.25 -22.51 6.97
C ILE A 102 16.40 -22.29 7.97
N ILE A 103 16.70 -21.04 8.31
CA ILE A 103 17.76 -20.72 9.27
C ILE A 103 17.45 -21.31 10.65
N LYS A 104 16.21 -21.19 11.13
CA LYS A 104 15.80 -21.80 12.42
C LYS A 104 15.93 -23.31 12.41
N GLN A 105 15.61 -23.97 11.30
CA GLN A 105 15.65 -25.43 11.16
C GLN A 105 17.07 -25.98 10.98
N GLY A 106 18.02 -25.16 10.49
CA GLY A 106 19.43 -25.54 10.39
C GLY A 106 20.27 -25.25 11.64
N ILE A 107 19.76 -24.40 12.55
CA ILE A 107 20.43 -24.04 13.82
C ILE A 107 19.89 -24.87 15.01
N GLY A 108 18.73 -25.53 14.85
CA GLY A 108 18.16 -26.48 15.82
C GLY A 108 18.42 -27.93 15.43
#